data_AF-A0A060H6T4-F1
#
_entry.id   AF-A0A060H6T4-F1
#
_cell.length_a   1.000
_cell.length_b   1.000
_cell.length_c   1.000
_cell.angle_alpha   90.00
_cell.angle_beta   90.00
_cell.angle_gamma   90.00
#
_symmetry.space_group_name_H-M   'P 1'
#
loop_
_entity.id
_entity.type
_entity.pdbx_description
1 polymer ?
#
loop_
_entity_poly.entity_id
_entity_poly.type
_entity_poly.pdbx_seq_one_letter_code
_entity_poly.pdbx_strand_id
1 'polypeptide(L)'
;MPIEVVLMAYPGWRIPGHVVAIVLTEDKGKAAVKVRIALEQKDPRITSSMGTRVSFLKAKFAVASEAVSPSGVLLPSSTVVQGGRHRVVYRVQ
;
A
#
# COMPACT_ATOMS: atom_id res chain seq x y z
N MET A 1 3.44 5.54 7.47
CA MET A 1 2.73 5.02 6.29
C MET A 1 3.06 5.92 5.11
N PRO A 2 3.71 5.41 4.04
CA PRO A 2 4.14 6.22 2.91
C PRO A 2 2.94 6.67 2.08
N ILE A 3 2.99 7.90 1.59
CA ILE A 3 1.99 8.46 0.70
C ILE A 3 2.67 9.17 -0.46
N GLU A 4 1.94 9.25 -1.56
CA GLU A 4 2.30 10.06 -2.71
C GLU A 4 1.25 11.15 -2.89
N VAL A 5 1.70 12.39 -3.02
CA VAL A 5 0.83 13.56 -3.12
C VAL A 5 1.02 14.19 -4.49
N VAL A 6 -0.09 14.42 -5.20
CA VAL A 6 -0.10 15.05 -6.53
C VAL A 6 -1.00 16.27 -6.50
N LEU A 7 -0.45 17.42 -6.89
CA LEU A 7 -1.20 18.66 -7.02
C LEU A 7 -1.99 18.65 -8.33
N MET A 8 -3.29 19.00 -8.30
CA MET A 8 -4.08 19.07 -9.54
C MET A 8 -3.53 20.10 -10.53
N ALA A 9 -2.84 21.14 -10.04
CA ALA A 9 -2.15 22.13 -10.86
C ALA A 9 -0.87 21.59 -11.54
N TYR A 10 -0.24 20.56 -10.97
CA TYR A 10 0.97 19.95 -11.50
C TYR A 10 0.83 18.41 -11.50
N PRO A 11 0.02 17.84 -12.42
CA PRO A 11 -0.29 16.42 -12.41
C PRO A 11 0.93 15.48 -12.56
N GLY A 12 2.03 16.00 -13.13
CA GLY A 12 3.28 15.24 -13.30
C GLY A 12 4.19 15.26 -12.08
N TRP A 13 3.91 16.09 -11.07
CA TRP A 13 4.78 16.26 -9.91
C TRP A 13 4.28 15.42 -8.73
N ARG A 14 5.09 14.43 -8.37
CA ARG A 14 4.83 13.51 -7.26
C ARG A 14 5.65 13.93 -6.06
N ILE A 15 4.97 14.26 -4.98
CA ILE A 15 5.60 14.70 -3.73
C ILE A 15 5.50 13.53 -2.74
N PRO A 16 6.63 12.97 -2.29
CA PRO A 16 6.64 11.95 -1.25
C PRO A 16 6.25 12.59 0.10
N GLY A 17 5.55 11.80 0.90
CA GLY A 17 5.20 12.18 2.25
C GLY A 17 4.85 10.98 3.09
N HIS A 18 4.41 11.26 4.31
CA HIS A 18 3.91 10.23 5.21
C HIS A 18 2.76 10.73 6.08
N VAL A 19 1.96 9.79 6.55
CA VAL A 19 0.89 10.07 7.52
C VAL A 19 1.50 10.32 8.91
N VAL A 20 1.16 11.46 9.50
CA VAL A 20 1.59 11.87 10.84
C VAL A 20 0.56 11.48 11.89
N ALA A 21 -0.73 11.67 11.59
CA ALA A 21 -1.80 11.32 12.52
C ALA A 21 -3.09 10.98 11.78
N ILE A 22 -3.83 10.05 12.35
CA ILE A 22 -5.20 9.72 11.93
C ILE A 22 -6.12 10.24 13.02
N VAL A 23 -6.99 11.19 12.68
CA VAL A 23 -7.96 11.79 13.59
C VAL A 23 -9.31 11.14 13.32
N LEU A 24 -9.73 10.28 14.25
CA LEU A 24 -11.07 9.72 14.25
C LEU A 24 -12.04 10.86 14.55
N THR A 25 -12.72 11.30 13.50
CA THR A 25 -13.73 12.36 13.64
C THR A 25 -15.04 11.71 14.06
N GLU A 26 -15.71 12.27 15.06
CA GLU A 26 -16.99 11.79 15.59
C GLU A 26 -18.18 12.16 14.66
N ASP A 27 -18.00 12.09 13.34
CA ASP A 27 -19.07 12.34 12.38
C ASP A 27 -19.52 11.00 11.77
N LYS A 28 -20.34 10.28 12.55
CA LYS A 28 -20.86 8.95 12.18
C LYS A 28 -21.72 8.99 10.90
N GLY A 29 -22.18 10.16 10.46
CA GLY A 29 -23.05 10.31 9.29
C GLY A 29 -22.33 10.23 7.95
N LYS A 30 -21.02 10.51 7.90
CA LYS A 30 -20.26 10.60 6.63
C LYS A 30 -19.19 9.52 6.43
N ALA A 31 -18.97 8.68 7.45
CA ALA A 31 -17.95 7.62 7.42
C ALA A 31 -16.58 8.09 6.90
N ALA A 32 -16.20 9.33 7.22
CA ALA A 32 -14.96 9.95 6.76
C ALA A 32 -13.98 10.14 7.92
N VAL A 33 -12.71 9.84 7.67
CA VAL A 33 -11.63 10.00 8.64
C VAL A 33 -10.76 11.17 8.22
N LYS A 34 -10.43 12.06 9.15
CA LYS A 34 -9.47 13.16 8.89
C LYS A 34 -8.06 12.65 9.11
N VAL A 35 -7.17 12.89 8.16
CA VAL A 35 -5.77 12.44 8.23
C VAL A 35 -4.84 13.65 8.12
N ARG A 36 -3.89 13.76 9.05
CA ARG A 36 -2.80 14.74 8.99
C ARG A 36 -1.60 14.09 8.30
N ILE A 37 -1.13 14.73 7.24
CA ILE A 37 -0.01 14.27 6.42
C ILE A 37 1.13 15.28 6.46
N ALA A 38 2.37 14.78 6.45
CA ALA A 38 3.56 15.59 6.27
C ALA A 38 4.08 15.40 4.85
N LEU A 39 4.43 16.51 4.21
CA LEU A 39 5.18 16.51 2.95
C LEU A 39 6.67 16.54 3.28
N GLU A 40 7.43 15.65 2.65
CA GLU A 40 8.88 15.58 2.88
C GLU A 40 9.63 16.65 2.09
N GLN A 41 9.01 17.18 1.04
CA GLN A 41 9.52 18.31 0.27
C GLN A 41 8.65 19.54 0.51
N LYS A 42 9.27 20.63 0.99
CA LYS A 42 8.64 21.95 1.13
C LYS A 42 9.07 22.81 -0.04
N ASP A 43 8.13 23.14 -0.93
CA ASP A 43 8.36 23.99 -2.09
C ASP A 43 7.31 25.13 -2.09
N PRO A 44 7.71 26.38 -2.38
CA PRO A 44 6.81 27.54 -2.37
C PRO A 44 5.63 27.44 -3.35
N ARG A 45 5.67 26.55 -4.34
CA ARG A 45 4.57 26.31 -5.29
C ARG A 45 3.40 25.54 -4.66
N ILE A 46 3.60 24.92 -3.50
CA ILE A 46 2.57 24.16 -2.78
C ILE A 46 1.71 25.16 -1.99
N THR A 47 0.51 25.45 -2.48
CA THR A 47 -0.41 26.40 -1.83
C THR A 47 -1.61 25.69 -1.21
N SER A 48 -2.05 26.16 -0.03
CA SER A 48 -3.20 25.59 0.71
C SER A 48 -4.52 25.61 -0.09
N SER A 49 -4.66 26.54 -1.04
CA SER A 49 -5.85 26.67 -1.88
C SER A 49 -5.93 25.62 -3.00
N MET A 50 -4.88 24.82 -3.22
CA MET A 50 -4.83 23.89 -4.36
C MET A 50 -5.45 22.53 -4.03
N GLY A 51 -6.30 22.05 -4.95
CA GLY A 51 -6.79 20.69 -4.93
C GLY A 51 -5.64 19.69 -5.04
N THR A 52 -5.61 18.71 -4.16
CA THR A 52 -4.52 17.75 -4.04
C THR A 52 -5.07 16.33 -3.96
N ARG A 53 -4.49 15.41 -4.73
CA ARG A 53 -4.79 13.98 -4.65
C ARG A 53 -3.71 13.28 -3.83
N VAL A 54 -4.14 12.47 -2.87
CA VAL A 54 -3.24 11.69 -2.02
C VAL A 54 -3.46 10.22 -2.31
N SER A 55 -2.38 9.53 -2.65
CA SER A 55 -2.35 8.08 -2.85
C SER A 55 -1.64 7.45 -1.65
N PHE A 56 -2.35 6.63 -0.89
CA PHE A 56 -1.77 5.88 0.22
C PHE A 56 -1.07 4.65 -0.32
N LEU A 57 0.26 4.64 -0.22
CA LEU A 57 1.03 3.51 -0.70
C LEU A 57 1.03 2.43 0.36
N LYS A 58 0.81 1.18 -0.07
CA LYS A 58 1.04 0.02 0.79
C LYS A 58 2.51 0.09 1.21
N ALA A 59 2.77 0.17 2.51
CA ALA A 59 4.12 -0.02 2.99
C ALA A 59 4.61 -1.34 2.38
N LYS A 60 5.73 -1.29 1.64
CA LYS A 60 6.60 -2.46 1.60
C LYS A 60 6.93 -2.67 3.07
N PHE A 61 6.14 -3.48 3.75
CA PHE A 61 6.68 -4.25 4.84
C PHE A 61 7.91 -4.87 4.20
N ALA A 62 9.09 -4.37 4.56
CA ALA A 62 10.21 -5.24 4.67
C ALA A 62 9.67 -6.34 5.57
N VAL A 63 9.16 -7.39 4.93
CA VAL A 63 9.32 -8.72 5.46
C VAL A 63 10.81 -8.76 5.77
N ALA A 64 11.14 -8.42 7.02
CA ALA A 64 12.34 -8.94 7.63
C ALA A 64 12.25 -10.41 7.28
N SER A 65 13.09 -10.83 6.34
CA SER A 65 13.25 -12.22 5.94
C SER A 65 13.84 -12.96 7.12
N GLU A 66 13.04 -13.14 8.15
CA GLU A 66 13.00 -14.33 8.97
C GLU A 66 11.66 -15.03 8.69
N ALA A 67 11.26 -15.05 7.41
CA ALA A 67 10.55 -16.21 6.94
C ALA A 67 11.58 -17.35 7.02
N VAL A 68 11.45 -18.18 8.06
CA VAL A 68 11.83 -19.60 7.98
C VAL A 68 11.44 -20.02 6.59
N SER A 69 12.43 -20.21 5.71
CA SER A 69 12.15 -20.63 4.34
C SER A 69 11.32 -21.90 4.51
N PRO A 70 10.03 -21.90 4.10
CA PRO A 70 9.20 -23.07 4.34
C PRO A 70 9.93 -24.22 3.67
N SER A 71 10.36 -25.21 4.47
CA SER A 71 11.03 -26.39 3.95
C SER A 71 10.06 -27.07 3.00
N GLY A 72 10.26 -26.84 1.71
CA GLY A 72 9.28 -27.14 0.68
C GLY A 72 9.72 -26.64 -0.68
N VAL A 73 9.02 -27.09 -1.71
CA VAL A 73 9.29 -26.75 -3.11
C VAL A 73 8.31 -25.68 -3.54
N LEU A 74 8.81 -24.62 -4.20
CA LEU A 74 7.97 -23.61 -4.83
C LEU A 74 7.44 -24.18 -6.15
N LEU A 75 6.11 -24.25 -6.28
CA LEU A 75 5.42 -24.70 -7.48
C LEU A 75 4.39 -23.63 -7.90
N PRO A 76 4.21 -23.39 -9.21
CA PRO A 76 3.09 -22.58 -9.69
C PRO A 76 1.76 -23.13 -9.19
N SER A 77 0.83 -22.26 -8.80
CA SER A 77 -0.49 -22.67 -8.29
C SER A 77 -1.28 -23.52 -9.29
N SER A 78 -1.01 -23.36 -10.59
CA SER A 78 -1.57 -24.18 -11.68
C SER A 78 -1.14 -25.64 -11.67
N THR A 79 -0.08 -26.01 -10.94
CA THR A 79 0.44 -27.38 -10.88
C THR A 79 -0.29 -28.22 -9.83
N VAL A 80 -0.97 -27.57 -8.87
CA VAL A 80 -1.66 -28.25 -7.77
C VAL A 80 -3.05 -28.66 -8.23
N VAL A 81 -3.28 -29.97 -8.32
CA VAL A 81 -4.59 -30.54 -8.69
C VAL A 81 -5.26 -31.20 -7.50
N GLN A 82 -6.59 -31.24 -7.49
CA GLN A 82 -7.36 -31.86 -6.43
C GLN A 82 -7.62 -33.33 -6.75
N GLY A 83 -6.88 -34.23 -6.10
CA GLY A 83 -7.09 -35.68 -6.13
C GLY A 83 -7.99 -36.11 -4.99
N GLY A 84 -9.31 -36.09 -5.22
CA GLY A 84 -10.30 -36.40 -4.18
C GLY A 84 -10.27 -35.40 -3.03
N ARG A 85 -9.90 -35.85 -1.82
CA ARG A 85 -9.78 -35.01 -0.62
C ARG A 85 -8.41 -34.36 -0.44
N HIS A 86 -7.43 -34.69 -1.29
CA HIS A 86 -6.06 -34.23 -1.18
C HIS A 86 -5.64 -33.34 -2.36
N ARG A 87 -4.69 -32.44 -2.11
CA ARG A 87 -4.00 -31.67 -3.15
C ARG A 87 -2.73 -32.43 -3.54
N VAL A 88 -2.60 -32.76 -4.81
CA VAL A 88 -1.50 -33.57 -5.35
C VAL A 88 -0.82 -32.84 -6.51
N VAL A 89 0.43 -33.21 -6.78
CA VAL A 89 1.20 -32.75 -7.94
C VAL A 89 1.76 -33.98 -8.64
N TYR A 90 1.76 -33.98 -9.97
CA TYR A 90 2.37 -35.04 -10.76
C TYR A 90 3.80 -34.64 -11.13
N ARG A 91 4.76 -35.50 -10.84
CA ARG A 91 6.14 -35.36 -11.31
C ARG A 91 6.27 -36.12 -12.63
N VAL A 92 6.71 -35.43 -13.68
CA VAL A 92 7.06 -36.06 -14.95
C VAL A 92 8.54 -36.47 -14.85
N GLN A 93 8.84 -37.74 -15.14
CA GLN A 93 10.19 -38.27 -15.29
C GLN A 93 10.47 -38.59 -16.75
#